data_AF-A0A9X2YBT3-F1
#
_entry.id   AF-A0A9X2YBT3-F1
#
_cell.length_a   1.000
_cell.length_b   1.000
_cell.length_c   1.000
_cell.angle_alpha   90.00
_cell.angle_beta   90.00
_cell.angle_gamma   90.00
#
_symmetry.space_group_name_H-M   'P 1'
#
loop_
_entity.id
_entity.type
_entity.pdbx_description
1 polymer ?
#
loop_
_entity_poly.entity_id
_entity_poly.type
_entity_poly.pdbx_seq_one_letter_code
_entity_poly.pdbx_strand_id
1 'polypeptide(L)' 'ARQMLAAALQAEVAAYVAQFADQRDDNGHRLVVRNGYHQPREVLTAAGAVQVRAPRVNDKRVDPDTGERKRFSSAILPA' A
#
# COMPACT_ATOMS: atom_id res chain seq x y z
N ALA A 1 10.18 -8.70 -16.09
CA ALA A 1 9.80 -8.99 -14.68
C ALA A 1 9.67 -7.74 -13.81
N ARG A 2 10.70 -6.88 -13.67
CA ARG A 2 10.67 -5.70 -12.78
C ARG A 2 9.49 -4.75 -13.04
N GLN A 3 9.19 -4.46 -14.31
CA GLN A 3 8.06 -3.62 -14.70
C GLN A 3 6.70 -4.24 -14.34
N MET A 4 6.55 -5.56 -14.52
CA MET A 4 5.33 -6.27 -14.17
C MET A 4 5.07 -6.23 -12.65
N LEU A 5 6.12 -6.43 -11.85
CA LEU A 5 6.02 -6.31 -10.39
C LEU A 5 5.65 -4.89 -9.97
N ALA A 6 6.29 -3.87 -10.55
CA ALA A 6 5.95 -2.48 -10.27
C ALA A 6 4.48 -2.15 -10.63
N ALA A 7 4.00 -2.61 -11.79
CA ALA A 7 2.62 -2.43 -12.22
C ALA A 7 1.63 -3.14 -11.28
N ALA A 8 1.93 -4.36 -10.86
CA ALA A 8 1.11 -5.11 -9.90
C ALA A 8 1.00 -4.38 -8.55
N LEU A 9 2.11 -3.86 -8.02
CA LEU A 9 2.10 -3.08 -6.77
C LEU A 9 1.30 -1.78 -6.90
N GLN A 10 1.37 -1.11 -8.06
CA GLN A 10 0.56 0.07 -8.32
C GLN A 10 -0.93 -0.27 -8.38
N ALA A 11 -1.29 -1.38 -9.03
CA ALA A 11 -2.67 -1.85 -9.13
C ALA A 11 -3.23 -2.24 -7.76
N GLU A 12 -2.45 -2.95 -6.94
CA GLU A 12 -2.84 -3.33 -5.57
C GLU A 12 -3.14 -2.10 -4.70
N VAL A 13 -2.23 -1.13 -4.71
CA VAL A 13 -2.39 0.13 -3.96
C VAL A 13 -3.58 0.94 -4.48
N ALA A 14 -3.76 1.01 -5.80
CA ALA A 14 -4.90 1.70 -6.40
C ALA A 14 -6.22 1.05 -5.99
N ALA A 15 -6.30 -0.28 -6.01
CA ALA A 15 -7.48 -1.04 -5.58
C ALA A 15 -7.78 -0.78 -4.10
N TYR A 16 -6.79 -0.83 -3.23
CA TYR A 16 -6.96 -0.56 -1.80
C TYR A 16 -7.47 0.87 -1.53
N VAL A 17 -6.89 1.87 -2.17
CA VAL A 17 -7.33 3.27 -2.02
C VAL A 17 -8.74 3.48 -2.59
N ALA A 18 -9.07 2.84 -3.71
CA ALA A 18 -10.40 2.91 -4.32
C ALA A 18 -11.47 2.25 -3.43
N GLN A 19 -11.16 1.11 -2.83
CA GLN A 19 -12.07 0.39 -1.93
C GLN A 19 -12.54 1.25 -0.75
N PHE A 20 -11.72 2.20 -0.29
CA PHE A 20 -12.02 3.08 0.83
C PHE A 20 -12.18 4.55 0.43
N ALA A 21 -12.55 4.81 -0.82
CA ALA A 21 -12.73 6.16 -1.36
C ALA A 21 -13.79 7.00 -0.62
N ASP A 22 -14.79 6.34 -0.04
CA ASP A 22 -15.91 6.98 0.67
C ASP A 22 -15.63 7.17 2.16
N GLN A 23 -14.53 6.61 2.67
CA GLN A 23 -14.08 6.82 4.03
C GLN A 23 -13.41 8.19 4.13
N ARG A 24 -14.15 9.18 4.61
CA ARG A 24 -13.73 10.59 4.68
C ARG A 24 -13.79 11.13 6.11
N ASP A 25 -12.96 12.12 6.39
CA ASP A 25 -13.05 12.92 7.62
C ASP A 25 -14.20 13.96 7.53
N ASP A 26 -14.42 14.69 8.62
CA ASP A 26 -15.46 15.72 8.72
C ASP A 26 -15.27 16.88 7.71
N ASN A 27 -14.04 17.06 7.22
CA ASN A 27 -13.71 18.06 6.20
C ASN A 27 -13.84 17.49 4.77
N GLY A 28 -14.28 16.24 4.62
CA GLY A 28 -14.46 15.56 3.34
C GLY A 28 -13.17 15.01 2.72
N HIS A 29 -12.04 14.99 3.44
CA HIS A 29 -10.81 14.40 2.95
C HIS A 29 -10.81 12.88 3.13
N ARG A 30 -10.28 12.17 2.14
CA ARG A 30 -10.13 10.70 2.24
C ARG A 30 -9.19 10.32 3.38
N LEU A 31 -9.61 9.34 4.17
CA LEU A 31 -8.80 8.76 5.25
C LEU A 31 -7.73 7.81 4.72
N VAL A 32 -7.91 7.26 3.51
CA VAL A 32 -6.98 6.35 2.86
C VAL A 32 -6.46 6.98 1.57
N VAL A 33 -5.15 7.24 1.52
CA VAL A 33 -4.52 7.88 0.36
C VAL A 33 -3.19 7.24 0.03
N ARG A 34 -2.84 7.22 -1.26
CA ARG A 34 -1.46 6.92 -1.67
C ARG A 34 -0.55 8.07 -1.25
N ASN A 35 0.52 7.77 -0.52
CA ASN A 35 1.42 8.76 0.07
C ASN A 35 2.90 8.48 -0.31
N GLY A 36 3.18 8.51 -1.61
CA GLY A 36 4.53 8.33 -2.15
C GLY A 36 4.98 6.87 -2.21
N TYR A 37 6.26 6.66 -1.89
CA TYR A 37 6.95 5.38 -2.01
C TYR A 37 7.88 5.13 -0.82
N HIS A 38 8.14 3.87 -0.51
CA HIS A 38 9.22 3.47 0.39
C HIS A 38 10.59 3.69 -0.25
N GLN A 39 11.64 3.63 0.59
CA GLN A 39 13.00 3.49 0.09
C GLN A 39 13.13 2.18 -0.71
N PRO A 40 13.88 2.18 -1.82
CA PRO A 40 14.13 0.95 -2.57
C PRO A 40 14.80 -0.12 -1.69
N ARG A 41 14.34 -1.37 -1.79
CA ARG A 41 14.97 -2.53 -1.13
C ARG A 41 15.01 -3.73 -2.07
N GLU A 42 15.90 -4.67 -1.81
CA GLU A 42 15.90 -5.94 -2.52
C GLU A 42 14.89 -6.91 -1.91
N VAL A 43 14.17 -7.61 -2.78
CA VAL A 43 13.23 -8.66 -2.43
C VAL A 43 13.69 -9.93 -3.13
N LEU A 44 13.87 -11.00 -2.36
CA LEU A 44 14.23 -12.29 -2.91
C LEU A 44 13.01 -12.93 -3.58
N THR A 45 13.17 -13.34 -4.83
CA THR A 45 12.17 -14.11 -5.58
C THR A 45 12.78 -15.44 -6.01
N ALA A 46 11.96 -16.38 -6.49
CA ALA A 46 12.47 -17.64 -7.04
C ALA A 46 13.45 -17.45 -8.21
N ALA A 47 13.39 -16.32 -8.91
CA ALA A 47 14.28 -15.96 -10.01
C ALA A 47 15.49 -15.11 -9.56
N GLY A 48 15.69 -14.93 -8.24
CA GLY A 48 16.77 -14.13 -7.65
C GLY A 48 16.29 -12.83 -7.01
N ALA A 49 17.25 -12.01 -6.55
CA ALA A 49 16.98 -10.73 -5.90
C ALA A 49 16.50 -9.67 -6.91
N VAL A 50 15.44 -8.96 -6.54
CA VAL A 50 14.85 -7.89 -7.35
C VAL A 50 14.74 -6.63 -6.50
N GLN A 51 15.33 -5.53 -6.96
CA GLN A 51 15.14 -4.23 -6.34
C GLN A 51 13.71 -3.73 -6.58
N VAL A 52 13.01 -3.36 -5.50
CA VAL A 52 11.62 -2.91 -5.52
C VAL A 52 11.51 -1.58 -4.79
N ARG A 53 10.72 -0.67 -5.37
CA ARG A 53 10.28 0.58 -4.73
C ARG A 53 8.77 0.53 -4.52
N ALA A 54 8.34 0.07 -3.34
CA ALA A 54 6.93 -0.15 -3.04
C ALA A 54 6.16 1.17 -2.85
N PRO A 55 4.97 1.35 -3.47
CA PRO A 55 4.12 2.49 -3.18
C PRO A 55 3.61 2.43 -1.74
N ARG A 56 3.38 3.61 -1.15
CA ARG A 56 2.90 3.75 0.23
C ARG A 56 1.44 4.13 0.25
N VAL A 57 0.71 3.58 1.22
CA VAL A 57 -0.62 4.04 1.59
C VAL A 57 -0.55 4.62 2.99
N ASN A 58 -1.08 5.82 3.16
CA ASN A 58 -1.38 6.38 4.45
C ASN A 58 -2.86 6.10 4.74
N ASP A 59 -3.12 5.15 5.64
CA ASP A 59 -4.45 4.82 6.11
C ASP A 59 -4.66 5.38 7.52
N LYS A 60 -5.46 6.43 7.64
CA LYS A 60 -5.76 7.12 8.90
C LYS A 60 -6.88 6.46 9.71
N ARG A 61 -7.51 5.41 9.20
CA ARG A 61 -8.57 4.72 9.92
C ARG A 61 -8.00 4.02 11.15
N VAL A 62 -8.82 3.93 12.18
CA VAL A 62 -8.53 3.23 13.42
C VAL A 62 -9.43 2.01 13.49
N ASP A 63 -8.87 0.89 13.96
CA ASP A 63 -9.65 -0.30 14.25
C ASP A 63 -10.46 -0.07 15.53
N PRO A 64 -11.80 -0.26 15.50
CA PRO A 64 -12.64 0.03 16.66
C PRO A 64 -12.39 -0.92 17.84
N ASP A 65 -11.87 -2.12 17.59
CA ASP A 65 -11.69 -3.14 18.63
C ASP A 65 -10.33 -2.99 19.32
N THR A 66 -9.29 -2.63 18.57
CA THR A 66 -7.92 -2.50 19.11
C THR A 66 -7.49 -1.06 19.38
N GLY A 67 -8.16 -0.07 18.78
CA GLY A 67 -7.75 1.33 18.83
C GLY A 67 -6.49 1.64 18.02
N GLU A 68 -5.94 0.68 17.27
CA GLU A 68 -4.74 0.86 16.47
C GLU A 68 -5.03 1.37 15.06
N ARG A 69 -4.06 2.03 14.44
CA ARG A 69 -4.19 2.44 13.04
C ARG A 69 -4.19 1.24 12.11
N LYS A 70 -5.17 1.20 11.21
CA LYS A 70 -5.17 0.26 10.09
C LYS A 70 -3.97 0.57 9.19
N ARG A 71 -3.31 -0.48 8.71
CA ARG A 71 -2.15 -0.36 7.82
C ARG A 71 -2.36 -1.22 6.58
N PHE A 72 -1.96 -0.66 5.45
CA PHE A 72 -1.82 -1.42 4.22
C PHE A 72 -0.57 -2.28 4.30
N SER A 73 -0.73 -3.58 4.08
CA SER A 73 0.34 -4.53 3.79
C SER A 73 0.13 -5.06 2.37
N SER A 74 1.21 -5.14 1.61
CA SER A 74 1.16 -5.75 0.28
C SER A 74 1.03 -7.26 0.41
N ALA A 75 0.13 -7.87 -0.36
CA ALA A 75 0.07 -9.33 -0.50
C ALA A 75 1.13 -9.85 -1.49
N ILE A 76 1.65 -8.97 -2.33
CA ILE A 76 2.67 -9.29 -3.34
C ILE A 76 4.07 -9.34 -2.74
N LEU A 77 4.40 -8.43 -1.82
CA LEU A 77 5.72 -8.37 -1.19
C LEU A 77 5.73 -9.10 0.16
N PRO A 78 6.80 -9.87 0.45
CA PRO A 78 6.99 -10.39 1.79
C PRO A 78 7.15 -9.24 2.80
N ALA A 79 6.60 -9.45 4.00
CA ALA A 79 6.67 -8.52 5.13
C ALA A 79 8.12 -8.19 5.50
#